data_AF-A0A2S6GCF6-F1
#
_entry.id   AF-A0A2S6GCF6-F1
#
_cell.length_a   1.000
_cell.length_b   1.000
_cell.length_c   1.000
_cell.angle_alpha   90.00
_cell.angle_beta   90.00
_cell.angle_gamma   90.00
#
_symmetry.space_group_name_H-M   'P 1'
#
loop_
_entity.id
_entity.type
_entity.pdbx_description
1 polymer ?
#
loop_
_entity_poly.entity_id
_entity_poly.type
_entity_poly.pdbx_seq_one_letter_code
_entity_poly.pdbx_strand_id
1 'polypeptide(L)'
;MYHTTGLTRGRVEELCALIHEAASESIRRWPPVLGLYRSVVVTLAYLRQNRVQAELAEAFEVSQPTIGRAIAAMTPLLAGVLEQYVPAADDLDDRNSPIVDGTLLPCWSWASRPELFSGTHRTTGLTVQVVCTPDGRLRWVSDPMPGSRNDIVGLNASRVLDG
;
A
#
# COMPACT_ATOMS: atom_id res chain seq x y z
N MET A 1 -11.92 -2.33 -17.88
CA MET A 1 -10.75 -3.03 -17.33
C MET A 1 -9.78 -2.01 -16.75
N TYR A 2 -9.62 -1.95 -15.43
CA TYR A 2 -8.76 -0.97 -14.76
C TYR A 2 -7.45 -1.63 -14.30
N HIS A 3 -6.70 -2.23 -15.23
CA HIS A 3 -5.56 -3.09 -14.86
C HIS A 3 -4.45 -2.35 -14.13
N THR A 4 -4.13 -1.15 -14.60
CA THR A 4 -2.93 -0.42 -14.17
C THR A 4 -3.04 0.11 -12.75
N THR A 5 -4.12 0.83 -12.42
CA THR A 5 -4.32 1.44 -11.09
C THR A 5 -5.30 0.66 -10.21
N GLY A 6 -6.10 -0.24 -10.78
CA GLY A 6 -7.19 -0.91 -10.07
C GLY A 6 -8.42 -0.02 -9.83
N LEU A 7 -8.38 1.25 -10.23
CA LEU A 7 -9.43 2.24 -9.97
C LEU A 7 -10.02 2.78 -11.28
N THR A 8 -11.31 3.15 -11.21
CA THR A 8 -11.96 3.87 -12.30
C THR A 8 -11.40 5.29 -12.41
N ARG A 9 -11.57 5.91 -13.58
CA ARG A 9 -11.20 7.33 -13.76
C ARG A 9 -11.89 8.22 -12.72
N GLY A 10 -13.20 8.03 -12.49
CA GLY A 10 -13.95 8.79 -11.50
C GLY A 10 -13.41 8.62 -10.07
N ARG A 11 -13.01 7.41 -9.69
CA ARG A 11 -12.37 7.16 -8.38
C ARG A 11 -11.00 7.84 -8.26
N VAL A 12 -10.23 7.91 -9.34
CA VAL A 12 -8.97 8.67 -9.35
C VAL A 12 -9.23 10.17 -9.25
N GLU A 13 -10.27 10.69 -9.90
CA GLU A 13 -10.69 12.09 -9.81
C GLU A 13 -11.16 12.44 -8.38
N GLU A 14 -11.93 11.56 -7.72
CA GLU A 14 -12.29 11.68 -6.30
C GLU A 14 -11.04 11.74 -5.41
N LEU A 15 -10.06 10.85 -5.61
CA LEU A 15 -8.80 10.89 -4.87
C LEU A 15 -8.03 12.19 -5.10
N CYS A 16 -8.03 12.69 -6.34
CA CYS A 16 -7.40 13.98 -6.64
C CYS A 16 -8.08 15.12 -5.87
N ALA A 17 -9.42 15.13 -5.77
CA ALA A 17 -10.14 16.12 -5.00
C ALA A 17 -9.79 16.06 -3.51
N LEU A 18 -9.80 14.86 -2.91
CA LEU A 18 -9.40 14.65 -1.51
C LEU A 18 -7.96 15.11 -1.23
N ILE A 19 -7.03 14.76 -2.11
CA ILE A 19 -5.63 15.19 -1.99
C ILE A 19 -5.51 16.71 -2.12
N HIS A 20 -6.26 17.31 -3.03
CA HIS A 20 -6.23 18.76 -3.24
C HIS A 20 -6.73 19.51 -2.00
N GLU A 21 -7.81 19.04 -1.39
CA GLU A 21 -8.37 19.62 -0.16
C GLU A 21 -7.42 19.43 1.05
N ALA A 22 -6.77 18.27 1.16
CA ALA A 22 -5.80 18.00 2.22
C ALA A 22 -4.45 18.72 2.03
N ALA A 23 -4.13 19.16 0.81
CA ALA A 23 -2.87 19.82 0.50
C ALA A 23 -2.94 21.32 0.81
N SER A 24 -2.18 21.78 1.82
CA SER A 24 -1.97 23.22 2.07
C SER A 24 -1.34 23.91 0.85
N GLU A 25 -1.83 25.12 0.54
CA GLU A 25 -1.44 25.94 -0.62
C GLU A 25 0.06 26.26 -0.73
N SER A 26 0.82 26.16 0.37
CA SER A 26 2.17 26.70 0.45
C SER A 26 3.28 25.83 -0.17
N ILE A 27 3.02 24.56 -0.49
CA ILE A 27 4.03 23.66 -1.08
C ILE A 27 3.42 22.85 -2.23
N ARG A 28 3.84 23.13 -3.47
CA ARG A 28 3.56 22.23 -4.62
C ARG A 28 4.22 20.88 -4.35
N ARG A 29 3.42 19.87 -3.94
CA ARG A 29 3.95 18.56 -3.52
C ARG A 29 4.32 17.63 -4.67
N TRP A 30 3.75 17.79 -5.86
CA TRP A 30 3.97 16.89 -7.01
C TRP A 30 4.73 17.54 -8.16
N PRO A 31 5.39 16.75 -9.04
CA PRO A 31 6.07 17.26 -10.22
C PRO A 31 5.12 18.02 -11.17
N PRO A 32 5.42 19.28 -11.54
CA PRO A 32 4.55 20.07 -12.42
C PRO A 32 4.28 19.45 -13.78
N VAL A 33 5.27 18.75 -14.35
CA VAL A 33 5.15 18.08 -15.67
C VAL A 33 4.13 16.93 -15.69
N LEU A 34 3.87 16.32 -14.53
CA LEU A 34 2.82 15.30 -14.38
C LEU A 34 1.49 15.93 -13.97
N GLY A 35 1.52 17.03 -13.20
CA GLY A 35 0.33 17.54 -12.52
C GLY A 35 -0.18 16.54 -11.47
N LEU A 36 -1.29 16.87 -10.80
CA LEU A 36 -1.84 16.06 -9.72
C LEU A 36 -2.33 14.69 -10.25
N TYR A 37 -3.20 14.72 -11.26
CA TYR A 37 -3.84 13.51 -11.79
C TYR A 37 -2.82 12.45 -12.23
N ARG A 38 -1.84 12.81 -13.08
CA ARG A 38 -0.86 11.81 -13.53
C ARG A 38 0.06 11.38 -12.40
N SER A 39 0.35 12.26 -11.42
CA SER A 39 1.14 11.88 -10.24
C SER A 39 0.41 10.83 -9.39
N VAL A 40 -0.92 10.97 -9.21
CA VAL A 40 -1.76 9.95 -8.55
C VAL A 40 -1.77 8.66 -9.36
N VAL A 41 -2.03 8.72 -10.67
CA VAL A 41 -2.06 7.51 -11.53
C VAL A 41 -0.73 6.76 -11.52
N VAL A 42 0.41 7.45 -11.67
CA VAL A 42 1.75 6.85 -11.61
C VAL A 42 1.96 6.14 -10.28
N THR A 43 1.60 6.80 -9.18
CA THR A 43 1.81 6.25 -7.83
C THR A 43 0.92 5.05 -7.59
N LEU A 44 -0.36 5.10 -7.99
CA LEU A 44 -1.27 3.95 -7.88
C LEU A 44 -0.79 2.76 -8.75
N ALA A 45 -0.28 3.04 -9.96
CA ALA A 45 0.31 2.01 -10.81
C ALA A 45 1.53 1.35 -10.17
N TYR A 46 2.40 2.16 -9.56
CA TYR A 46 3.56 1.68 -8.80
C TYR A 46 3.12 0.82 -7.61
N LEU A 47 2.22 1.31 -6.75
CA LEU A 47 1.79 0.61 -5.54
C LEU A 47 1.03 -0.69 -5.84
N ARG A 48 0.20 -0.72 -6.90
CA ARG A 48 -0.61 -1.89 -7.23
C ARG A 48 0.20 -3.03 -7.83
N GLN A 49 1.17 -2.71 -8.68
CA GLN A 49 1.85 -3.71 -9.51
C GLN A 49 3.34 -3.83 -9.19
N ASN A 50 3.86 -3.01 -8.28
CA ASN A 50 5.28 -2.89 -8.00
C ASN A 50 6.14 -2.70 -9.28
N ARG A 51 5.63 -1.92 -10.23
CA ARG A 51 6.29 -1.70 -11.52
C ARG A 51 7.61 -0.96 -11.36
N VAL A 52 8.58 -1.30 -12.20
CA VAL A 52 9.88 -0.64 -12.23
C VAL A 52 9.69 0.84 -12.60
N GLN A 53 10.30 1.74 -11.83
CA GLN A 53 10.13 3.19 -12.05
C GLN A 53 10.62 3.65 -13.43
N ALA A 54 11.60 2.97 -14.02
CA ALA A 54 12.08 3.26 -15.38
C ALA A 54 11.02 2.99 -16.44
N GLU A 55 10.26 1.89 -16.34
CA GLU A 55 9.15 1.60 -17.25
C GLU A 55 8.00 2.60 -17.10
N LEU A 56 7.72 3.01 -15.85
CA LEU A 56 6.75 4.08 -15.59
C LEU A 56 7.22 5.40 -16.19
N ALA A 57 8.53 5.67 -16.17
CA ALA A 57 9.09 6.88 -16.75
C ALA A 57 8.91 6.92 -18.27
N GLU A 58 9.20 5.79 -18.93
CA GLU A 58 8.97 5.59 -20.36
C GLU A 58 7.48 5.74 -20.71
N ALA A 59 6.59 5.04 -20.00
CA ALA A 59 5.14 5.09 -20.25
C ALA A 59 4.51 6.47 -20.03
N PHE A 60 5.13 7.31 -19.20
CA PHE A 60 4.65 8.67 -18.93
C PHE A 60 5.50 9.75 -19.62
N GLU A 61 6.46 9.38 -20.46
CA GLU A 61 7.32 10.30 -21.22
C GLU A 61 8.01 11.35 -20.33
N VAL A 62 8.48 10.91 -19.16
CA VAL A 62 9.21 11.75 -18.20
C VAL A 62 10.49 11.04 -17.74
N SER A 63 11.36 11.76 -17.03
CA SER A 63 12.54 11.13 -16.44
C SER A 63 12.18 10.23 -15.24
N GLN A 64 12.93 9.16 -15.02
CA GLN A 64 12.74 8.29 -13.85
C GLN A 64 12.82 9.04 -12.51
N PRO A 65 13.70 10.05 -12.31
CA PRO A 65 13.66 10.88 -11.11
C PRO A 65 12.35 11.66 -10.91
N THR A 66 11.63 11.96 -11.99
CA THR A 66 10.29 12.59 -11.91
C THR A 66 9.25 11.61 -11.38
N ILE A 67 9.29 10.35 -11.82
CA ILE A 67 8.46 9.27 -11.27
C ILE A 67 8.76 9.06 -9.79
N GLY A 68 10.04 8.97 -9.41
CA GLY A 68 10.45 8.81 -8.01
C GLY A 68 9.93 9.94 -7.12
N ARG A 69 10.01 11.20 -7.58
CA ARG A 69 9.43 12.35 -6.86
C ARG A 69 7.92 12.29 -6.75
N ALA A 70 7.22 11.85 -7.80
CA ALA A 70 5.77 11.68 -7.75
C ALA A 70 5.37 10.63 -6.70
N ILE A 71 6.01 9.45 -6.73
CA ILE A 71 5.74 8.36 -5.78
C ILE A 71 6.01 8.83 -4.34
N ALA A 72 7.17 9.43 -4.09
CA ALA A 72 7.55 9.92 -2.77
C ALA A 72 6.58 10.98 -2.23
N ALA A 73 6.06 11.86 -3.08
CA ALA A 73 5.11 12.88 -2.69
C ALA A 73 3.69 12.34 -2.47
N MET A 74 3.23 11.45 -3.34
CA MET A 74 1.83 10.99 -3.34
C MET A 74 1.57 9.89 -2.33
N THR A 75 2.56 9.04 -2.03
CA THR A 75 2.38 7.93 -1.08
C THR A 75 1.89 8.41 0.30
N PRO A 76 2.52 9.39 0.98
CA PRO A 76 2.03 9.87 2.28
C PRO A 76 0.70 10.65 2.18
N LEU A 77 0.42 11.33 1.06
CA LEU A 77 -0.86 12.01 0.87
C LEU A 77 -2.00 11.02 0.70
N LEU A 78 -1.79 9.98 -0.12
CA LEU A 78 -2.74 8.89 -0.29
C LEU A 78 -2.99 8.19 1.04
N ALA A 79 -1.95 7.89 1.82
CA ALA A 79 -2.10 7.29 3.14
C ALA A 79 -2.97 8.16 4.06
N GLY A 80 -2.71 9.47 4.14
CA GLY A 80 -3.48 10.37 5.00
C GLY A 80 -4.95 10.52 4.58
N VAL A 81 -5.24 10.70 3.29
CA VAL A 81 -6.64 10.84 2.84
C VAL A 81 -7.42 9.52 2.91
N LEU A 82 -6.72 8.39 2.82
CA LEU A 82 -7.31 7.06 2.87
C LEU A 82 -7.39 6.46 4.27
N GLU A 83 -6.78 7.08 5.28
CA GLU A 83 -6.71 6.55 6.65
C GLU A 83 -8.09 6.19 7.21
N GLN A 84 -9.08 7.06 7.03
CA GLN A 84 -10.47 6.84 7.46
C GLN A 84 -11.21 5.71 6.71
N TYR A 85 -10.65 5.24 5.60
CA TYR A 85 -11.23 4.17 4.78
C TYR A 85 -10.53 2.82 5.00
N VAL A 86 -9.50 2.77 5.84
CA VAL A 86 -8.85 1.51 6.24
C VAL A 86 -9.79 0.77 7.19
N PRO A 87 -10.28 -0.43 6.84
CA PRO A 87 -11.16 -1.18 7.73
C PRO A 87 -10.45 -1.55 9.03
N ALA A 88 -11.15 -1.43 10.15
CA ALA A 88 -10.70 -1.93 11.45
C ALA A 88 -11.00 -3.44 11.58
N ALA A 89 -10.39 -4.09 12.56
CA ALA A 89 -10.71 -5.49 12.89
C ALA A 89 -12.19 -5.63 13.29
N ASP A 90 -12.74 -4.62 13.98
CA ASP A 90 -14.14 -4.57 14.41
C ASP A 90 -15.15 -4.45 13.24
N ASP A 91 -14.68 -4.10 12.03
CA ASP A 91 -15.52 -4.02 10.82
C ASP A 91 -15.67 -5.38 10.11
N LEU A 92 -15.05 -6.44 10.65
CA LEU A 92 -15.16 -7.79 10.11
C LEU A 92 -16.52 -8.40 10.47
N ASP A 93 -17.15 -9.04 9.49
CA ASP A 93 -18.45 -9.72 9.68
C ASP A 93 -18.20 -11.20 9.99
N ASP A 94 -18.44 -11.58 11.24
CA ASP A 94 -18.25 -12.95 11.76
C ASP A 94 -19.04 -14.02 11.00
N ARG A 95 -20.06 -13.61 10.24
CA ARG A 95 -20.93 -14.53 9.50
C ARG A 95 -20.31 -15.08 8.24
N ASN A 96 -19.19 -14.52 7.76
CA ASN A 96 -18.65 -14.82 6.44
C ASN A 96 -17.45 -15.78 6.41
N SER A 97 -17.18 -16.53 7.50
CA SER A 97 -16.05 -17.48 7.60
C SER A 97 -14.77 -16.92 6.96
N PRO A 98 -14.21 -15.82 7.51
CA PRO A 98 -13.05 -15.17 6.93
C PRO A 98 -11.83 -16.11 6.90
N ILE A 99 -10.98 -15.93 5.89
CA ILE A 99 -9.67 -16.58 5.81
C ILE A 99 -8.65 -15.62 6.37
N VAL A 100 -7.86 -16.09 7.33
CA VAL A 100 -6.73 -15.35 7.90
C VAL A 100 -5.43 -16.02 7.45
N ASP A 101 -4.50 -15.23 6.93
CA ASP A 101 -3.19 -15.72 6.50
C ASP A 101 -2.07 -14.73 6.83
N GLY A 102 -0.85 -15.26 7.00
CA GLY A 102 0.36 -14.47 7.16
C GLY A 102 1.00 -14.19 5.81
N THR A 103 1.31 -12.92 5.53
CA THR A 103 1.98 -12.52 4.29
C THR A 103 3.26 -11.74 4.60
N LEU A 104 4.38 -12.19 4.03
CA LEU A 104 5.63 -11.45 4.07
C LEU A 104 5.68 -10.40 2.95
N LEU A 105 5.85 -9.13 3.34
CA LEU A 105 6.12 -8.00 2.47
C LEU A 105 7.65 -7.83 2.34
N PRO A 106 8.27 -8.24 1.21
CA PRO A 106 9.73 -8.21 1.09
C PRO A 106 10.25 -6.77 1.13
N CYS A 107 11.40 -6.58 1.78
CA CYS A 107 12.09 -5.30 1.85
C CYS A 107 13.60 -5.48 1.69
N TRP A 108 14.30 -4.36 1.55
CA TRP A 108 15.77 -4.35 1.51
C TRP A 108 16.36 -4.97 2.79
N SER A 109 17.51 -5.63 2.64
CA SER A 109 18.26 -6.19 3.76
C SER A 109 19.16 -5.13 4.38
N TRP A 110 18.90 -4.78 5.64
CA TRP A 110 19.67 -3.78 6.39
C TRP A 110 20.49 -4.47 7.47
N ALA A 111 21.80 -4.22 7.49
CA ALA A 111 22.71 -4.84 8.47
C ALA A 111 22.31 -4.53 9.94
N SER A 112 21.67 -3.39 10.19
CA SER A 112 21.18 -2.97 11.51
C SER A 112 19.82 -3.56 11.89
N ARG A 113 19.17 -4.35 11.02
CA ARG A 113 17.82 -4.89 11.21
C ARG A 113 17.76 -6.41 10.91
N PRO A 114 18.56 -7.24 11.59
CA PRO A 114 18.61 -8.68 11.35
C PRO A 114 17.26 -9.38 11.58
N GLU A 115 16.41 -8.83 12.45
CA GLU A 115 15.07 -9.35 12.76
C GLU A 115 14.08 -9.31 11.58
N LEU A 116 14.41 -8.61 10.50
CA LEU A 116 13.61 -8.62 9.26
C LEU A 116 13.78 -9.91 8.46
N PHE A 117 14.86 -10.68 8.69
CA PHE A 117 15.09 -11.92 7.95
C PHE A 117 14.10 -13.00 8.35
N SER A 118 13.29 -13.44 7.39
CA SER A 118 12.40 -14.59 7.55
C SER A 118 13.14 -15.88 7.21
N GLY A 119 13.23 -16.79 8.17
CA GLY A 119 13.78 -18.13 7.93
C GLY A 119 12.95 -18.93 6.92
N THR A 120 11.62 -18.80 6.99
CA THR A 120 10.67 -19.51 6.11
C THR A 120 10.79 -19.06 4.66
N HIS A 121 10.75 -17.75 4.41
CA HIS A 121 10.81 -17.22 3.04
C HIS A 121 12.24 -17.00 2.54
N ARG A 122 13.25 -17.18 3.42
CA ARG A 122 14.67 -16.93 3.15
C ARG A 122 14.94 -15.55 2.54
N THR A 123 14.19 -14.54 2.98
CA THR A 123 14.32 -13.16 2.54
C THR A 123 13.99 -12.19 3.67
N THR A 124 14.41 -10.94 3.55
CA THR A 124 14.07 -9.87 4.50
C THR A 124 12.70 -9.27 4.18
N GLY A 125 11.92 -8.98 5.20
CA GLY A 125 10.61 -8.36 5.04
C GLY A 125 9.91 -8.03 6.35
N LEU A 126 8.72 -7.49 6.22
CA LEU A 126 7.76 -7.31 7.31
C LEU A 126 6.63 -8.31 7.11
N THR A 127 6.26 -9.05 8.14
CA THR A 127 5.09 -9.94 8.11
C THR A 127 3.85 -9.16 8.54
N VAL A 128 2.74 -9.35 7.83
CA VAL A 128 1.41 -8.84 8.18
C VAL A 128 0.42 -9.99 8.19
N GLN A 129 -0.59 -9.92 9.05
CA GLN A 129 -1.76 -10.79 8.95
C GLN A 129 -2.78 -10.13 8.05
N VAL A 130 -3.35 -10.90 7.12
CA VAL A 130 -4.39 -10.44 6.21
C VAL A 130 -5.67 -11.22 6.47
N VAL A 131 -6.79 -10.51 6.46
CA VAL A 131 -8.12 -11.12 6.47
C VAL A 131 -8.77 -10.91 5.12
N CYS A 132 -9.20 -11.99 4.51
CA CYS A 132 -9.87 -12.00 3.21
C CYS A 132 -11.18 -12.78 3.28
N THR A 133 -12.14 -12.41 2.43
CA THR A 133 -13.31 -13.24 2.17
C THR A 133 -12.93 -14.47 1.35
N PRO A 134 -13.75 -15.54 1.35
CA PRO A 134 -13.49 -16.74 0.53
C PRO A 134 -13.36 -16.49 -0.97
N ASP A 135 -13.97 -15.42 -1.51
CA ASP A 135 -13.81 -14.97 -2.91
C ASP A 135 -12.55 -14.11 -3.14
N GLY A 136 -11.68 -13.97 -2.14
CA GLY A 136 -10.37 -13.33 -2.25
C GLY A 136 -10.38 -11.81 -2.08
N ARG A 137 -11.45 -11.22 -1.55
CA ARG A 137 -11.50 -9.78 -1.28
C ARG A 137 -10.83 -9.48 0.06
N LEU A 138 -9.79 -8.64 0.01
CA LEU A 138 -9.11 -8.13 1.21
C LEU A 138 -10.09 -7.33 2.08
N ARG A 139 -10.13 -7.66 3.38
CA ARG A 139 -11.00 -7.03 4.38
C ARG A 139 -10.22 -6.29 5.44
N TRP A 140 -9.04 -6.75 5.80
CA TRP A 140 -8.21 -6.11 6.82
C TRP A 140 -6.75 -6.55 6.70
N VAL A 141 -5.83 -5.72 7.19
CA VAL A 141 -4.39 -5.98 7.27
C VAL A 141 -3.90 -5.52 8.65
N SER A 142 -3.12 -6.35 9.33
CA SER A 142 -2.52 -6.00 10.62
C SER A 142 -1.42 -4.95 10.48
N ASP A 143 -1.02 -4.37 11.61
CA ASP A 143 0.25 -3.67 11.70
C ASP A 143 1.41 -4.61 11.31
N PRO A 144 2.45 -4.08 10.62
CA PRO A 144 3.58 -4.87 10.20
C PRO A 144 4.48 -5.26 11.38
N MET A 145 4.92 -6.52 11.39
CA MET A 145 5.88 -7.06 12.34
C MET A 145 7.17 -7.50 11.64
N PRO A 146 8.29 -7.67 12.38
CA PRO A 146 9.52 -8.19 11.79
C PRO A 146 9.32 -9.57 11.11
N GLY A 147 9.89 -9.76 9.92
CA GLY A 147 9.71 -11.00 9.12
C GLY A 147 10.23 -12.29 9.77
N SER A 148 11.04 -12.19 10.83
CA SER A 148 11.45 -13.34 11.65
C SER A 148 10.33 -13.89 12.55
N ARG A 149 9.22 -13.16 12.73
CA ARG A 149 8.07 -13.61 13.51
C ARG A 149 7.25 -14.61 12.72
N ASN A 150 6.78 -15.66 13.41
CA ASN A 150 5.87 -16.63 12.84
C ASN A 150 4.42 -16.11 12.89
N ASP A 151 3.56 -16.72 12.08
CA ASP A 151 2.19 -16.24 11.89
C ASP A 151 1.36 -16.30 13.17
N ILE A 152 1.59 -17.30 14.05
CA ILE A 152 0.90 -17.38 15.35
C ILE A 152 1.21 -16.15 16.22
N VAL A 153 2.45 -15.67 16.22
CA VAL A 153 2.80 -14.44 16.97
C VAL A 153 2.16 -13.22 16.33
N GLY A 154 2.12 -13.15 14.99
CA GLY A 154 1.42 -12.09 14.27
C GLY A 154 -0.07 -12.06 14.59
N LEU A 155 -0.72 -13.21 14.52
CA LEU A 155 -2.14 -13.39 14.80
C LEU A 155 -2.49 -12.94 16.22
N ASN A 156 -1.76 -13.45 17.23
CA ASN A 156 -1.98 -13.09 18.63
C ASN A 156 -1.72 -11.61 18.91
N ALA A 157 -0.68 -11.03 18.30
CA ALA A 157 -0.39 -9.60 18.46
C ALA A 157 -1.48 -8.72 17.87
N SER A 158 -2.11 -9.18 16.79
CA SER A 158 -3.10 -8.42 16.07
C SER A 158 -4.50 -8.42 16.67
N ARG A 159 -4.80 -9.41 17.53
CA ARG A 159 -6.10 -9.55 18.22
C ARG A 159 -7.32 -9.62 17.30
N VAL A 160 -7.11 -9.93 16.02
CA VAL A 160 -8.18 -9.96 15.01
C VAL A 160 -9.21 -11.07 15.27
N LEU A 161 -8.90 -12.04 16.14
CA LEU A 161 -9.80 -13.10 16.57
C LEU A 161 -10.42 -12.86 17.96
N ASP A 162 -10.15 -11.71 18.59
CA ASP A 162 -10.66 -11.38 19.92
C ASP A 162 -12.08 -10.76 19.88
N GLY A 163 -12.65 -10.60 18.67
CA GLY A 163 -14.01 -10.09 18.41
C GLY A 163 -15.13 -11.05 18.78
#